data_AF-A0A3D2FW30-F1
#
_entry.id   AF-A0A3D2FW30-F1
#
_cell.length_a   1.000
_cell.length_b   1.000
_cell.length_c   1.000
_cell.angle_alpha   90.00
_cell.angle_beta   90.00
_cell.angle_gamma   90.00
#
_symmetry.space_group_name_H-M   'P 1'
#
loop_
_entity.id
_entity.type
_entity.pdbx_description
1 polymer ?
#
loop_
_entity_poly.entity_id
_entity_poly.type
_entity_poly.pdbx_seq_one_letter_code
_entity_poly.pdbx_strand_id
1 'polypeptide(L)'
;MIAPSLIDRLAQSGRAQSGGAGLGPHAAALLDECLRAARAGLPLTVVVLAAAIIDVVAHEEAGPAGHIDGMDFAYAGNKAALGWLRGRRNAILHHEGPVDGLMGEADAASWQDRDAARAIEALAAYLEDLV
;
A
#
# COMPACT_ATOMS: atom_id res chain seq x y z
N MET A 1 4.44 -4.33 -16.10
CA MET A 1 4.89 -5.33 -15.12
C MET A 1 5.69 -4.62 -14.05
N ILE A 2 5.48 -4.98 -12.78
CA ILE A 2 6.21 -4.41 -11.63
C ILE A 2 7.67 -4.90 -11.67
N ALA A 3 8.62 -3.98 -11.49
CA ALA A 3 10.04 -4.32 -11.50
C ALA A 3 10.41 -5.23 -10.30
N PRO A 4 11.17 -6.32 -10.49
CA PRO A 4 11.58 -7.19 -9.39
C PRO A 4 12.33 -6.46 -8.27
N SER A 5 13.20 -5.50 -8.63
CA SER A 5 13.93 -4.66 -7.68
C SER A 5 13.02 -3.85 -6.74
N LEU A 6 11.84 -3.46 -7.21
CA LEU A 6 10.87 -2.73 -6.41
C LEU A 6 10.18 -3.65 -5.40
N ILE A 7 9.88 -4.89 -5.79
CA ILE A 7 9.35 -5.93 -4.89
C ILE A 7 10.40 -6.27 -3.83
N ASP A 8 11.66 -6.41 -4.22
CA ASP A 8 12.77 -6.70 -3.31
C ASP A 8 12.98 -5.57 -2.29
N ARG A 9 12.88 -4.31 -2.73
CA ARG A 9 12.90 -3.14 -1.83
C ARG A 9 11.79 -3.23 -0.80
N LEU A 10 10.53 -3.42 -1.23
CA LEU A 10 9.40 -3.54 -0.28
C LEU A 10 9.61 -4.67 0.72
N ALA A 11 10.08 -5.83 0.25
CA ALA A 11 10.39 -6.96 1.12
C ALA A 11 11.54 -6.67 2.10
N GLN A 12 12.49 -5.80 1.73
CA GLN A 12 13.55 -5.35 2.62
C GLN A 12 13.03 -4.35 3.66
N SER A 13 12.22 -3.37 3.25
CA SER A 13 11.60 -2.39 4.17
C SER A 13 10.74 -3.10 5.22
N GLY A 14 9.91 -4.07 4.83
CA GLY A 14 9.11 -4.85 5.79
C GLY A 14 9.94 -5.73 6.74
N ARG A 15 11.08 -6.27 6.28
CA ARG A 15 11.99 -7.04 7.14
C ARG A 15 12.77 -6.16 8.12
N ALA A 16 13.10 -4.92 7.75
CA ALA A 16 13.69 -3.95 8.67
C ALA A 16 12.75 -3.70 9.86
N GLN A 17 11.44 -3.65 9.60
CA GLN A 17 10.40 -3.59 10.62
C GLN A 17 10.19 -4.91 11.38
N SER A 18 11.08 -5.90 11.27
CA SER A 18 11.04 -7.12 12.11
C SER A 18 12.07 -7.07 13.25
N GLY A 19 12.92 -6.03 13.32
CA GLY A 19 13.93 -5.82 14.37
C GLY A 19 13.65 -4.58 15.21
N GLY A 20 12.80 -4.70 16.24
CA GLY A 20 12.20 -3.62 17.04
C GLY A 20 10.77 -3.98 17.44
N ALA A 21 9.93 -3.01 17.85
CA ALA A 21 8.48 -3.19 17.98
C ALA A 21 7.85 -3.33 16.59
N GLY A 22 8.15 -4.44 15.92
CA GLY A 22 7.93 -4.61 14.49
C GLY A 22 6.48 -4.50 14.03
N LEU A 23 6.27 -4.68 12.71
CA LEU A 23 4.91 -4.74 12.16
C LEU A 23 4.04 -5.67 13.00
N GLY A 24 2.85 -5.20 13.37
CA GLY A 24 1.87 -6.03 14.03
C GLY A 24 1.48 -7.22 13.14
N PRO A 25 0.94 -8.29 13.74
CA PRO A 25 0.68 -9.55 13.05
C PRO A 25 -0.29 -9.38 11.87
N HIS A 26 -1.20 -8.41 11.92
CA HIS A 26 -2.14 -8.15 10.83
C HIS A 26 -1.42 -7.47 9.65
N ALA A 27 -0.65 -6.41 9.91
CA ALA A 27 0.13 -5.74 8.88
C ALA A 27 1.14 -6.71 8.22
N ALA A 28 1.80 -7.56 9.01
CA ALA A 28 2.74 -8.55 8.50
C ALA A 28 2.08 -9.58 7.56
N ALA A 29 0.89 -10.08 7.91
CA ALA A 29 0.15 -11.01 7.06
C ALA A 29 -0.27 -10.37 5.72
N LEU A 30 -0.76 -9.12 5.76
CA LEU A 30 -1.15 -8.40 4.55
C LEU A 30 0.06 -8.05 3.66
N LEU A 31 1.23 -7.76 4.26
CA LEU A 31 2.45 -7.53 3.52
C LEU A 31 2.90 -8.77 2.74
N ASP A 32 2.81 -9.95 3.34
CA ASP A 32 3.11 -11.22 2.65
C ASP A 32 2.18 -11.46 1.45
N GLU A 33 0.88 -11.22 1.62
CA GLU A 33 -0.08 -11.26 0.50
C GLU A 33 0.22 -10.21 -0.58
N CYS A 34 0.62 -9.00 -0.18
CA CYS A 34 0.98 -7.94 -1.12
C CYS A 34 2.18 -8.33 -1.98
N LEU A 35 3.21 -8.93 -1.36
CA LEU A 35 4.38 -9.44 -2.07
C LEU A 35 4.03 -10.60 -3.01
N ARG A 36 3.14 -11.52 -2.60
CA ARG A 36 2.61 -12.57 -3.49
C ARG A 36 1.85 -11.99 -4.68
N ALA A 37 0.96 -11.02 -4.44
CA ALA A 37 0.18 -10.36 -5.48
C ALA A 37 1.07 -9.61 -6.49
N ALA A 38 2.10 -8.93 -6.00
CA ALA A 38 3.07 -8.22 -6.85
C ALA A 38 3.83 -9.19 -7.76
N ARG A 39 4.29 -10.33 -7.21
CA ARG A 39 4.97 -11.39 -7.98
C ARG A 39 4.05 -12.07 -8.99
N ALA A 40 2.76 -12.20 -8.67
CA ALA A 40 1.75 -12.79 -9.54
C ALA A 40 1.23 -11.83 -10.61
N GLY A 41 1.64 -10.55 -10.61
CA GLY A 41 1.15 -9.57 -11.57
C GLY A 41 -0.32 -9.20 -11.37
N LEU A 42 -0.75 -9.01 -10.11
CA LEU A 42 -2.12 -8.63 -9.74
C LEU A 42 -2.19 -7.15 -9.32
N PRO A 43 -2.13 -6.20 -10.26
CA PRO A 43 -1.90 -4.78 -9.95
C PRO A 43 -2.99 -4.15 -9.07
N LEU A 44 -4.27 -4.46 -9.32
CA LEU A 44 -5.37 -3.92 -8.51
C LEU A 44 -5.30 -4.42 -7.07
N THR A 45 -4.99 -5.71 -6.88
CA THR A 45 -4.81 -6.32 -5.56
C THR A 45 -3.65 -5.66 -4.81
N VAL A 46 -2.53 -5.39 -5.49
CA VAL A 46 -1.37 -4.70 -4.90
C VAL A 46 -1.78 -3.32 -4.37
N VAL A 47 -2.51 -2.52 -5.16
CA VAL A 47 -2.97 -1.19 -4.74
C VAL A 47 -3.86 -1.28 -3.49
N VAL A 48 -4.82 -2.22 -3.49
CA VAL A 48 -5.75 -2.42 -2.37
C VAL A 48 -5.01 -2.83 -1.10
N LEU A 49 -4.13 -3.83 -1.20
CA LEU A 49 -3.36 -4.32 -0.05
C LEU A 49 -2.39 -3.27 0.47
N ALA A 50 -1.71 -2.53 -0.42
CA ALA A 50 -0.80 -1.47 0.00
C ALA A 50 -1.52 -0.40 0.83
N ALA A 51 -2.69 0.07 0.39
CA ALA A 51 -3.48 1.03 1.15
C ALA A 51 -3.94 0.45 2.50
N ALA A 52 -4.38 -0.82 2.52
CA ALA A 52 -4.84 -1.49 3.73
C ALA A 52 -3.73 -1.68 4.76
N ILE A 53 -2.50 -2.02 4.34
CA ILE A 53 -1.35 -2.17 5.25
C ILE A 53 -1.08 -0.86 5.98
N ILE A 54 -1.07 0.27 5.29
CA ILE A 54 -0.83 1.60 5.90
C ILE A 54 -1.92 1.92 6.92
N ASP A 55 -3.19 1.69 6.56
CA ASP A 55 -4.31 1.87 7.49
C ASP A 55 -4.13 0.95 8.72
N VAL A 56 -3.79 -0.33 8.54
CA VAL A 56 -3.62 -1.31 9.64
C VAL A 56 -2.45 -0.98 10.54
N VAL A 57 -1.28 -0.64 9.99
CA VAL A 57 -0.09 -0.28 10.79
C VAL A 57 -0.42 0.87 11.72
N ALA A 58 -1.05 1.92 11.21
CA ALA A 58 -1.47 3.04 12.04
C ALA A 58 -2.38 2.58 13.19
N HIS A 59 -3.41 1.76 12.91
CA HIS A 59 -4.31 1.28 13.95
C HIS A 59 -3.65 0.33 14.95
N GLU A 60 -2.71 -0.52 14.52
CA GLU A 60 -1.97 -1.43 15.40
C GLU A 60 -1.04 -0.64 16.35
N GLU A 61 -0.41 0.45 15.89
CA GLU A 61 0.40 1.35 16.74
C GLU A 61 -0.44 2.08 17.81
N ALA A 62 -1.72 2.33 17.54
CA ALA A 62 -2.65 2.96 18.48
C ALA A 62 -3.00 2.07 19.70
N GLY A 63 -2.85 0.75 19.56
CA GLY A 63 -3.28 -0.24 20.55
C GLY A 63 -4.82 -0.36 20.72
N PRO A 64 -5.31 -1.26 21.60
CA PRO A 64 -6.74 -1.60 21.73
C PRO A 64 -7.66 -0.45 22.16
N ALA A 65 -7.11 0.64 22.69
CA ALA A 65 -7.82 1.82 23.17
C ALA A 65 -7.61 3.05 22.26
N GLY A 66 -6.76 2.95 21.24
CA GLY A 66 -6.36 4.07 20.40
C GLY A 66 -7.40 4.40 19.34
N HIS A 67 -8.19 5.44 19.59
CA HIS A 67 -8.92 6.12 18.53
C HIS A 67 -7.91 7.01 17.80
N ILE A 68 -7.44 6.58 16.63
CA ILE A 68 -6.70 7.45 15.71
C ILE A 68 -7.76 8.29 14.99
N ASP A 69 -7.82 9.58 15.32
CA ASP A 69 -8.62 10.54 14.56
C ASP A 69 -7.97 10.69 13.17
N GLY A 70 -8.76 10.98 12.13
CA GLY A 70 -8.27 11.15 10.76
C GLY A 70 -7.22 12.26 10.58
N MET A 71 -6.93 13.03 11.64
CA MET A 71 -5.88 14.05 11.72
C MET A 71 -4.50 13.53 12.17
N ASP A 72 -4.40 12.31 12.71
CA ASP A 72 -3.13 11.70 13.15
C ASP A 72 -2.27 11.15 11.98
N PHE A 73 -2.62 11.51 10.74
CA PHE A 73 -1.81 11.36 9.51
C PHE A 73 -0.53 12.22 9.50
N ALA A 74 0.10 12.43 10.66
CA ALA A 74 1.27 13.26 10.84
C ALA A 74 2.60 12.48 10.77
N TYR A 75 2.59 11.20 10.40
CA TYR A 75 3.81 10.39 10.27
C TYR A 75 4.00 9.83 8.85
N ALA A 76 5.25 9.91 8.38
CA ALA A 76 5.81 9.63 7.05
C ALA A 76 5.61 10.69 5.94
N GLY A 77 6.72 11.11 5.35
CA GLY A 77 6.95 12.37 4.64
C GLY A 77 6.33 12.54 3.25
N ASN A 78 5.27 11.78 2.89
CA ASN A 78 4.65 11.88 1.57
C ASN A 78 3.11 11.83 1.60
N LYS A 79 2.49 12.83 2.23
CA LYS A 79 1.01 13.00 2.26
C LYS A 79 0.37 12.92 0.87
N ALA A 80 1.05 13.39 -0.18
CA ALA A 80 0.55 13.32 -1.54
C ALA A 80 0.49 11.88 -2.07
N ALA A 81 1.50 11.05 -1.81
CA ALA A 81 1.50 9.65 -2.20
C ALA A 81 0.46 8.84 -1.42
N LEU A 82 0.34 9.06 -0.11
CA LEU A 82 -0.65 8.38 0.74
C LEU A 82 -2.08 8.78 0.35
N GLY A 83 -2.32 10.09 0.12
CA GLY A 83 -3.60 10.60 -0.34
C GLY A 83 -4.00 10.03 -1.71
N TRP A 84 -3.04 9.96 -2.65
CA TRP A 84 -3.28 9.31 -3.93
C TRP A 84 -3.59 7.83 -3.78
N LEU A 85 -2.82 7.08 -2.98
CA LEU A 85 -3.01 5.64 -2.79
C LEU A 85 -4.40 5.33 -2.20
N ARG A 86 -4.81 6.09 -1.19
CA ARG A 86 -6.15 5.99 -0.60
C ARG A 86 -7.24 6.28 -1.63
N GLY A 87 -7.10 7.37 -2.39
CA GLY A 87 -8.04 7.73 -3.45
C GLY A 87 -8.13 6.66 -4.53
N ARG A 88 -7.00 6.10 -4.96
CA ARG A 88 -6.96 5.06 -5.99
C ARG A 88 -7.58 3.75 -5.51
N ARG A 89 -7.28 3.31 -4.28
CA ARG A 89 -7.96 2.16 -3.66
C ARG A 89 -9.46 2.37 -3.58
N ASN A 90 -9.92 3.57 -3.22
CA ASN A 90 -11.35 3.87 -3.17
C ASN A 90 -11.98 3.76 -4.56
N ALA A 91 -11.35 4.30 -5.60
CA ALA A 91 -11.84 4.17 -6.97
C ALA A 91 -11.92 2.70 -7.45
N ILE A 92 -11.04 1.82 -6.97
CA ILE A 92 -11.06 0.38 -7.27
C ILE A 92 -12.21 -0.33 -6.55
N LEU A 93 -12.45 -0.02 -5.26
CA LEU A 93 -13.41 -0.75 -4.42
C LEU A 93 -14.82 -0.15 -4.42
N HIS A 94 -14.92 1.16 -4.63
CA HIS A 94 -16.15 1.93 -4.54
C HIS A 94 -16.44 2.53 -5.91
N HIS A 95 -17.41 1.93 -6.62
CA HIS A 95 -17.85 2.44 -7.91
C HIS A 95 -18.68 3.71 -7.71
N GLU A 96 -18.02 4.87 -7.73
CA GLU A 96 -18.64 6.20 -7.59
C GLU A 96 -18.71 6.97 -8.92
N GLY A 97 -18.18 6.38 -9.99
CA GLY A 97 -18.16 6.96 -11.34
C GLY A 97 -17.16 6.23 -12.26
N PRO A 98 -16.93 6.73 -13.48
CA PRO A 98 -15.89 6.22 -14.37
C PRO A 98 -14.51 6.34 -13.73
N VAL A 99 -13.68 5.30 -13.90
CA VAL A 99 -12.34 5.23 -13.30
C VAL A 99 -11.32 4.82 -14.35
N ASP A 100 -10.32 5.67 -14.59
CA ASP A 100 -9.27 5.40 -15.57
C ASP A 100 -8.62 4.03 -15.36
N GLY A 101 -8.55 3.26 -16.44
CA GLY A 101 -7.96 1.93 -16.48
C GLY A 101 -8.88 0.83 -15.95
N LEU A 102 -10.15 1.13 -15.69
CA LEU A 102 -11.20 0.17 -15.31
C LEU A 102 -12.44 0.25 -16.25
N MET A 103 -12.39 1.02 -17.33
CA MET A 103 -13.54 1.29 -18.22
C MET A 103 -13.39 0.69 -19.63
N GLY A 104 -12.41 -0.19 -19.84
CA GLY A 104 -12.19 -0.88 -21.12
C GLY A 104 -11.21 -0.16 -22.06
N GLU A 105 -10.39 0.74 -21.52
CA GLU A 105 -9.34 1.42 -22.27
C GLU A 105 -8.30 0.42 -22.80
N ALA A 106 -7.82 0.64 -24.03
CA ALA A 106 -6.87 -0.28 -24.68
C ALA A 106 -5.56 -0.46 -23.88
N ASP A 107 -5.14 0.58 -23.16
CA ASP A 107 -3.90 0.59 -22.37
C ASP A 107 -4.12 0.30 -20.87
N ALA A 108 -5.33 -0.10 -20.47
CA ALA A 108 -5.70 -0.26 -19.05
C ALA A 108 -4.68 -1.11 -18.26
N ALA A 109 -4.23 -2.23 -18.81
CA ALA A 109 -3.26 -3.11 -18.14
C ALA A 109 -1.94 -2.38 -17.81
N SER A 110 -1.43 -1.57 -18.74
CA SER A 110 -0.20 -0.78 -18.54
C SER A 110 -0.40 0.29 -17.45
N TRP A 111 -1.59 0.86 -17.37
CA TRP A 111 -1.92 1.87 -16.36
C TRP A 111 -2.01 1.24 -14.97
N GLN A 112 -2.66 0.08 -14.87
CA GLN A 112 -2.77 -0.70 -13.64
C GLN A 112 -1.38 -1.12 -13.14
N ASP A 113 -0.49 -1.57 -14.04
CA ASP A 113 0.90 -1.88 -13.69
C ASP A 113 1.66 -0.68 -13.10
N ARG A 114 1.47 0.52 -13.68
CA ARG A 114 2.07 1.77 -13.18
C ARG A 114 1.50 2.16 -11.83
N ASP A 115 0.18 2.01 -11.63
CA ASP A 115 -0.45 2.25 -10.33
C ASP A 115 0.08 1.30 -9.26
N ALA A 116 0.24 0.01 -9.58
CA ALA A 116 0.79 -0.96 -8.65
C ALA A 116 2.24 -0.66 -8.27
N ALA A 117 3.07 -0.25 -9.24
CA ALA A 117 4.44 0.20 -8.96
C ALA A 117 4.45 1.42 -8.02
N ARG A 118 3.62 2.43 -8.31
CA ARG A 118 3.48 3.63 -7.46
C ARG A 118 2.97 3.29 -6.05
N ALA A 119 2.07 2.33 -5.93
CA ALA A 119 1.58 1.86 -4.64
C ALA A 119 2.67 1.16 -3.82
N ILE A 120 3.50 0.33 -4.45
CA ILE A 120 4.65 -0.30 -3.79
C ILE A 120 5.68 0.74 -3.36
N GLU A 121 5.97 1.74 -4.20
CA GLU A 121 6.87 2.85 -3.83
C GLU A 121 6.36 3.62 -2.61
N ALA A 122 5.07 3.94 -2.59
CA ALA A 122 4.43 4.63 -1.47
C ALA A 122 4.49 3.81 -0.18
N LEU A 123 4.20 2.51 -0.25
CA LEU A 123 4.25 1.61 0.89
C LEU A 123 5.69 1.39 1.39
N ALA A 124 6.65 1.16 0.50
CA ALA A 124 8.05 0.98 0.89
C ALA A 124 8.60 2.22 1.59
N ALA A 125 8.34 3.41 1.03
CA ALA A 125 8.71 4.68 1.66
C ALA A 125 8.04 4.88 3.03
N TYR A 126 6.75 4.55 3.15
CA TYR A 126 6.05 4.58 4.43
C TYR A 126 6.71 3.68 5.47
N LEU A 127 7.01 2.42 5.12
CA LEU A 127 7.66 1.47 6.02
C LEU A 127 9.10 1.87 6.39
N GLU A 128 9.82 2.53 5.48
CA GLU A 128 11.15 3.09 5.73
C GLU A 128 11.13 4.29 6.70
N ASP A 129 10.03 5.05 6.72
CA ASP A 129 9.83 6.20 7.62
C ASP A 129 9.37 5.79 9.04
N LEU A 130 9.01 4.52 9.26
CA LEU A 130 8.62 3.98 10.58
C LEU A 130 9.80 3.63 11.50
N VAL A 131 11.04 3.87 11.05
CA VAL A 131 12.29 3.48 11.73
C VAL A 131 12.75 4.55 12.73
#